data_AF-A0A2K9LTX2-F1
#
_entry.id   AF-A0A2K9LTX2-F1
#
_cell.length_a   1.000
_cell.length_b   1.000
_cell.length_c   1.000
_cell.angle_alpha   90.00
_cell.angle_beta   90.00
_cell.angle_gamma   90.00
#
_symmetry.space_group_name_H-M   'P 1'
#
loop_
_entity.id
_entity.type
_entity.pdbx_description
1 polymer ?
#
loop_
_entity_poly.entity_id
_entity_poly.type
_entity_poly.pdbx_seq_one_letter_code
_entity_poly.pdbx_strand_id
1 'polypeptide(L)'
;MKKFSIQLVFISVLFFAYYFYSAWVGSFKDGELMFELFDPFKLILLGMIFTIIYAAIKNLLFSRFVNLKQYRKTLRDNILFEFENTIIYVKNLRKVVEKNDYVGVKKALKDFKTIAYRPNYLSDFMEVLANEILKQKDLSIYINSVEVILNNIEKNFSLESERVLKNQKGMAEIRMTEAYFTNTSWDSIKYNLALNNLDNSKSSRWKISSLYIAKFKNSLFMSFLITSTIFIFVGLGMYLNKTAFNNYALVAYLASLLIISMIHYNITIFISSKKMNIKIYWSHLMVYYVVISLIFANIILNIIFFPSVGNIEVLNEVAWYNSELLNFLKNILYIVFSTMLLTYVFGGLLELLENNKFNFKNSIEAFIIPLSIFILTLAINIVSIHTLGDTLYFINFAILTVFWTFIGIWNKFFAK
;
A
#
# COMPACT_ATOMS: atom_id res chain seq x y z
N MET A 1 -4.80 6.48 3.85
CA MET A 1 -3.68 7.28 4.38
C MET A 1 -3.93 7.82 5.79
N LYS A 2 -5.09 8.45 6.11
CA LYS A 2 -5.37 9.04 7.44
C LYS A 2 -5.12 8.14 8.67
N LYS A 3 -5.59 6.88 8.65
CA LYS A 3 -5.36 5.93 9.76
C LYS A 3 -3.87 5.58 9.96
N PHE A 4 -3.09 5.63 8.88
CA PHE A 4 -1.69 5.23 8.87
C PHE A 4 -0.76 6.39 9.27
N SER A 5 -1.08 7.64 8.89
CA SER A 5 -0.38 8.82 9.39
C SER A 5 -0.51 8.96 10.91
N ILE A 6 -1.69 8.62 11.48
CA ILE A 6 -1.89 8.59 12.93
C ILE A 6 -1.03 7.50 13.58
N GLN A 7 -0.91 6.32 12.97
CA GLN A 7 -0.02 5.26 13.44
C GLN A 7 1.45 5.70 13.42
N LEU A 8 1.90 6.43 12.38
CA LEU A 8 3.26 6.97 12.29
C LEU A 8 3.54 8.04 13.37
N VAL A 9 2.60 8.94 13.62
CA VAL A 9 2.70 9.92 14.72
C VAL A 9 2.79 9.19 16.06
N PHE A 10 1.96 8.17 16.27
CA PHE A 10 1.97 7.39 17.51
C PHE A 10 3.28 6.61 17.69
N ILE A 11 3.85 6.03 16.63
CA ILE A 11 5.18 5.42 16.65
C ILE A 11 6.25 6.47 17.01
N SER A 12 6.17 7.67 16.44
CA SER A 12 7.12 8.76 16.74
C SER A 12 7.06 9.13 18.22
N VAL A 13 5.85 9.32 18.75
CA VAL A 13 5.63 9.64 20.17
C VAL A 13 6.12 8.53 21.08
N LEU A 14 5.84 7.26 20.77
CA LEU A 14 6.33 6.12 21.54
C LEU A 14 7.85 6.00 21.49
N PHE A 15 8.48 6.33 20.36
CA PHE A 15 9.94 6.35 20.26
C PHE A 15 10.56 7.46 21.12
N PHE A 16 10.00 8.67 21.11
CA PHE A 16 10.42 9.73 22.04
C PHE A 16 10.18 9.34 23.49
N ALA A 17 9.02 8.74 23.80
CA ALA A 17 8.73 8.24 25.13
C ALA A 17 9.76 7.18 25.55
N TYR A 18 10.11 6.24 24.67
CA TYR A 18 11.17 5.26 24.90
C TYR A 18 12.53 5.92 25.11
N TYR A 19 12.87 6.94 24.32
CA TYR A 19 14.11 7.69 24.43
C TYR A 19 14.21 8.42 25.77
N PHE A 20 13.21 9.23 26.13
CA PHE A 20 13.17 9.96 27.40
C PHE A 20 13.09 9.03 28.61
N TYR A 21 12.32 7.95 28.50
CA TYR A 21 12.23 6.94 29.54
C TYR A 21 13.58 6.23 29.73
N SER A 22 14.26 5.88 28.64
CA SER A 22 15.59 5.27 28.71
C SER A 22 16.64 6.23 29.26
N ALA A 23 16.54 7.52 28.94
CA ALA A 23 17.36 8.60 29.50
C ALA A 23 17.24 8.67 31.02
N TRP A 24 15.99 8.68 31.48
CA TRP A 24 15.66 8.80 32.88
C TRP A 24 16.10 7.57 33.65
N VAL A 25 15.83 6.37 33.13
CA VAL A 25 16.29 5.13 33.78
C VAL A 25 17.82 5.02 33.78
N GLY A 26 18.50 5.43 32.70
CA GLY A 26 19.95 5.42 32.61
C GLY A 26 20.66 6.48 33.46
N SER A 27 19.90 7.37 34.12
CA SER A 27 20.44 8.33 35.11
C SER A 27 20.62 7.72 36.51
N PHE A 28 20.02 6.55 36.76
CA PHE A 28 20.22 5.77 37.98
C PHE A 28 21.48 4.91 37.86
N LYS A 29 22.15 4.62 38.98
CA LYS A 29 23.34 3.75 38.98
C LYS A 29 22.93 2.28 38.88
N ASP A 30 23.73 1.49 38.15
CA ASP A 30 23.56 0.04 38.09
C ASP A 30 23.56 -0.57 39.50
N GLY A 31 22.54 -1.37 39.81
CA GLY A 31 22.32 -1.98 41.14
C GLY A 31 21.48 -1.14 42.11
N GLU A 32 21.04 0.05 41.73
CA GLU A 32 19.99 0.76 42.47
C GLU A 32 18.62 0.09 42.25
N LEU A 33 17.85 -0.06 43.33
CA LEU A 33 16.52 -0.66 43.29
C LEU A 33 15.59 0.02 42.26
N MET A 34 15.76 1.33 42.06
CA MET A 34 15.04 2.09 41.03
C MET A 34 15.44 1.69 39.60
N PHE A 35 16.73 1.43 39.35
CA PHE A 35 17.19 0.94 38.06
C PHE A 35 16.60 -0.45 37.77
N GLU A 36 16.71 -1.37 38.72
CA GLU A 36 16.21 -2.75 38.57
C GLU A 36 14.68 -2.82 38.38
N LEU A 37 13.92 -1.93 39.03
CA LEU A 37 12.47 -1.85 38.88
C LEU A 37 12.04 -1.26 37.53
N PHE A 38 12.74 -0.25 37.02
CA PHE A 38 12.28 0.53 35.87
C PHE A 38 12.93 0.14 34.54
N ASP A 39 14.08 -0.54 34.53
CA ASP A 39 14.74 -1.05 33.32
C ASP A 39 13.86 -2.02 32.49
N PRO A 40 13.12 -2.99 33.08
CA PRO A 40 12.27 -3.90 32.34
C PRO A 40 11.14 -3.22 31.54
N PHE A 41 10.68 -2.05 31.96
CA PHE A 41 9.63 -1.30 31.25
C PHE A 41 10.11 -0.73 29.91
N LYS A 42 11.43 -0.62 29.68
CA LYS A 42 11.99 -0.31 28.36
C LYS A 42 11.53 -1.34 27.32
N LEU A 43 11.49 -2.63 27.69
CA LEU A 43 11.02 -3.71 26.82
C LEU A 43 9.52 -3.62 26.51
N ILE A 44 8.72 -3.10 27.44
CA ILE A 44 7.26 -2.91 27.21
C ILE A 44 7.04 -1.81 26.16
N LEU A 45 7.74 -0.67 26.27
CA LEU A 45 7.72 0.41 25.27
C LEU A 45 8.21 -0.08 23.90
N LEU A 46 9.28 -0.87 23.89
CA LEU A 46 9.80 -1.49 22.67
C LEU A 46 8.77 -2.46 22.05
N GLY A 47 8.12 -3.28 22.86
CA GLY A 47 7.06 -4.20 22.44
C GLY A 47 5.85 -3.47 21.83
N MET A 48 5.48 -2.30 22.37
CA MET A 48 4.44 -1.46 21.78
C MET A 48 4.82 -0.93 20.39
N ILE A 49 6.07 -0.48 20.21
CA ILE A 49 6.57 -0.04 18.90
C ILE A 49 6.54 -1.20 17.88
N PHE A 50 7.04 -2.37 18.27
CA PHE A 50 7.01 -3.57 17.41
C PHE A 50 5.60 -4.04 17.07
N THR A 51 4.64 -3.91 17.99
CA THR A 51 3.24 -4.30 17.73
C THR A 51 2.62 -3.46 16.60
N ILE A 52 2.94 -2.17 16.53
CA ILE A 52 2.44 -1.28 15.48
C ILE A 52 3.13 -1.60 14.14
N ILE A 53 4.44 -1.82 14.15
CA ILE A 53 5.20 -2.25 12.96
C ILE A 53 4.64 -3.58 12.44
N TYR A 54 4.40 -4.54 13.34
CA TYR A 54 3.77 -5.82 13.01
C TYR A 54 2.37 -5.62 12.40
N ALA A 55 1.53 -4.74 12.96
CA ALA A 55 0.21 -4.45 12.40
C ALA A 55 0.30 -3.83 10.99
N ALA A 56 1.28 -2.98 10.73
CA ALA A 56 1.56 -2.41 9.42
C ALA A 56 1.98 -3.50 8.41
N ILE A 57 2.93 -4.37 8.78
CA ILE A 57 3.38 -5.51 7.96
C ILE A 57 2.22 -6.47 7.71
N LYS A 58 1.41 -6.76 8.73
CA LYS A 58 0.21 -7.62 8.64
C LYS A 58 -0.79 -7.08 7.63
N ASN A 59 -1.07 -5.79 7.65
CA ASN A 59 -2.00 -5.19 6.70
C ASN A 59 -1.45 -5.17 5.26
N LEU A 60 -0.15 -4.91 5.08
CA LEU A 60 0.49 -4.88 3.77
C LEU A 60 0.59 -6.28 3.14
N LEU A 61 1.16 -7.24 3.86
CA LEU A 61 1.47 -8.56 3.34
C LEU A 61 0.32 -9.56 3.49
N PHE A 62 -0.56 -9.40 4.48
CA PHE A 62 -1.59 -10.39 4.82
C PHE A 62 -3.04 -9.94 4.61
N SER A 63 -3.29 -8.77 4.03
CA SER A 63 -4.67 -8.32 3.68
C SER A 63 -5.44 -9.34 2.83
N ARG A 64 -4.74 -10.08 1.96
CA ARG A 64 -5.31 -11.17 1.15
C ARG A 64 -5.90 -12.30 2.01
N PHE A 65 -5.26 -12.67 3.11
CA PHE A 65 -5.75 -13.72 4.01
C PHE A 65 -6.99 -13.27 4.79
N VAL A 66 -7.06 -11.99 5.16
CA VAL A 66 -8.24 -11.41 5.80
C VAL A 66 -9.44 -11.47 4.85
N ASN A 67 -9.27 -11.03 3.61
CA ASN A 67 -10.33 -11.09 2.60
C ASN A 67 -10.74 -12.52 2.28
N LEU A 68 -9.81 -13.47 2.28
CA LEU A 68 -10.12 -14.88 2.04
C LEU A 68 -10.92 -15.52 3.18
N LYS A 69 -10.65 -15.13 4.43
CA LYS A 69 -11.47 -15.53 5.58
C LYS A 69 -12.88 -14.99 5.48
N GLN A 70 -13.03 -13.71 5.10
CA GLN A 70 -14.33 -13.09 4.89
C GLN A 70 -15.09 -13.76 3.73
N TYR A 71 -14.41 -14.01 2.62
CA TYR A 71 -14.92 -14.73 1.45
C TYR A 71 -15.49 -16.10 1.82
N ARG A 72 -14.71 -16.92 2.55
CA ARG A 72 -15.15 -18.24 3.02
C ARG A 72 -16.36 -18.17 3.96
N LYS A 73 -16.48 -17.10 4.76
CA LYS A 73 -17.64 -16.87 5.61
C LYS A 73 -18.89 -16.59 4.76
N THR A 74 -18.80 -15.67 3.81
CA THR A 74 -19.89 -15.31 2.89
C THR A 74 -20.32 -16.47 1.98
N LEU A 75 -19.39 -17.36 1.62
CA LEU A 75 -19.67 -18.54 0.81
C LEU A 75 -20.66 -19.54 1.43
N ARG A 76 -20.74 -19.62 2.76
CA ARG A 76 -21.72 -20.48 3.45
C ARG A 76 -23.15 -19.98 3.28
N ASP A 77 -23.33 -18.72 2.91
CA ASP A 77 -24.62 -18.05 2.82
C ASP A 77 -24.97 -17.82 1.32
N ASN A 78 -25.54 -18.83 0.66
CA ASN A 78 -26.28 -18.72 -0.61
C ASN A 78 -25.62 -17.93 -1.77
N ILE A 79 -24.29 -17.89 -1.85
CA ILE A 79 -23.58 -16.99 -2.78
C ILE A 79 -23.99 -17.16 -4.25
N LEU A 80 -24.28 -18.40 -4.69
CA LEU A 80 -24.68 -18.69 -6.06
C LEU A 80 -26.07 -18.11 -6.38
N PHE A 81 -27.02 -18.19 -5.44
CA PHE A 81 -28.32 -17.54 -5.59
C PHE A 81 -28.19 -16.01 -5.66
N GLU A 82 -27.27 -15.44 -4.86
CA GLU A 82 -27.01 -14.00 -4.87
C GLU A 82 -26.38 -13.51 -6.19
N PHE A 83 -25.57 -14.34 -6.87
CA PHE A 83 -25.12 -14.03 -8.23
C PHE A 83 -26.28 -13.96 -9.21
N GLU A 84 -27.17 -14.95 -9.20
CA GLU A 84 -28.31 -15.00 -10.11
C GLU A 84 -29.22 -13.78 -9.93
N ASN A 85 -29.50 -13.41 -8.67
CA ASN A 85 -30.22 -12.18 -8.32
C ASN A 85 -29.53 -10.94 -8.90
N THR A 86 -28.21 -10.87 -8.77
CA THR A 86 -27.42 -9.75 -9.29
C THR A 86 -27.40 -9.71 -10.82
N ILE A 87 -27.32 -10.87 -11.49
CA ILE A 87 -27.38 -10.97 -12.96
C ILE A 87 -28.74 -10.47 -13.46
N ILE A 88 -29.83 -10.90 -12.83
CA ILE A 88 -31.19 -10.45 -13.17
C ILE A 88 -31.30 -8.94 -12.98
N TYR A 89 -30.81 -8.43 -11.85
CA TYR A 89 -30.78 -7.00 -11.58
C TYR A 89 -30.03 -6.22 -12.66
N VAL A 90 -28.81 -6.63 -13.02
CA VAL A 90 -28.00 -5.92 -14.03
C VAL A 90 -28.62 -6.03 -15.43
N LYS A 91 -29.26 -7.16 -15.78
CA LYS A 91 -30.04 -7.28 -17.02
C LYS A 91 -31.19 -6.29 -17.09
N ASN A 92 -31.89 -6.10 -15.97
CA ASN A 92 -32.96 -5.10 -15.89
C ASN A 92 -32.38 -3.68 -15.96
N LEU A 93 -31.28 -3.40 -15.25
CA LEU A 93 -30.57 -2.12 -15.30
C LEU A 93 -30.16 -1.77 -16.73
N ARG A 94 -29.63 -2.73 -17.51
CA ARG A 94 -29.29 -2.52 -18.92
C ARG A 94 -30.49 -2.01 -19.73
N LYS A 95 -31.66 -2.63 -19.57
CA LYS A 95 -32.87 -2.25 -20.30
C LYS A 95 -33.33 -0.82 -19.97
N VAL A 96 -33.26 -0.41 -18.70
CA VAL A 96 -33.65 0.96 -18.31
C VAL A 96 -32.61 2.01 -18.74
N VAL A 97 -31.31 1.67 -18.70
CA VAL A 97 -30.23 2.54 -19.20
C VAL A 97 -30.32 2.70 -20.71
N GLU A 98 -30.60 1.63 -21.45
CA GLU A 98 -30.77 1.64 -22.90
C GLU A 98 -31.96 2.49 -23.35
N LYS A 99 -33.06 2.44 -22.59
CA LYS A 99 -34.26 3.26 -22.84
C LYS A 99 -34.13 4.70 -22.33
N ASN A 100 -33.00 5.07 -21.73
CA ASN A 100 -32.79 6.36 -21.05
C ASN A 100 -33.91 6.68 -20.03
N ASP A 101 -34.43 5.65 -19.34
CA ASP A 101 -35.54 5.77 -18.39
C ASP A 101 -35.03 6.18 -17.00
N TYR A 102 -35.00 7.49 -16.73
CA TYR A 102 -34.56 8.04 -15.44
C TYR A 102 -35.36 7.52 -14.24
N VAL A 103 -36.66 7.23 -14.39
CA VAL A 103 -37.50 6.72 -13.29
C VAL A 103 -37.12 5.27 -13.01
N GLY A 104 -36.96 4.47 -14.06
CA GLY A 104 -36.47 3.11 -13.99
C GLY A 104 -35.08 3.01 -13.34
N VAL A 105 -34.15 3.90 -13.69
CA VAL A 105 -32.80 3.92 -13.08
C VAL A 105 -32.83 4.37 -11.62
N LYS A 106 -33.67 5.35 -11.24
CA LYS A 106 -33.88 5.71 -9.82
C LYS A 106 -34.41 4.54 -9.00
N LYS A 107 -35.33 3.76 -9.56
CA LYS A 107 -35.83 2.54 -8.93
C LYS A 107 -34.71 1.50 -8.78
N ALA A 108 -33.94 1.26 -9.84
CA ALA A 108 -32.78 0.36 -9.78
C ALA A 108 -31.77 0.79 -8.71
N LEU A 109 -31.46 2.09 -8.59
CA LEU A 109 -30.60 2.62 -7.51
C LEU A 109 -31.12 2.33 -6.11
N LYS A 110 -32.43 2.35 -5.91
CA LYS A 110 -33.05 1.96 -4.63
C LYS A 110 -32.92 0.45 -4.40
N ASP A 111 -33.24 -0.34 -5.41
CA ASP A 111 -33.21 -1.80 -5.38
C ASP A 111 -31.77 -2.34 -5.23
N PHE A 112 -30.74 -1.57 -5.63
CA PHE A 112 -29.34 -1.93 -5.40
C PHE A 112 -29.02 -2.22 -3.93
N LYS A 113 -29.72 -1.56 -2.99
CA LYS A 113 -29.52 -1.78 -1.53
C LYS A 113 -29.96 -3.17 -1.08
N THR A 114 -30.82 -3.85 -1.83
CA THR A 114 -31.36 -5.16 -1.45
C THR A 114 -30.53 -6.33 -1.98
N ILE A 115 -29.54 -6.07 -2.83
CA ILE A 115 -28.66 -7.11 -3.39
C ILE A 115 -27.54 -7.44 -2.39
N ALA A 116 -27.32 -8.71 -2.10
CA ALA A 116 -26.22 -9.10 -1.20
C ALA A 116 -24.87 -9.10 -1.94
N TYR A 117 -24.80 -9.68 -3.14
CA TYR A 117 -23.59 -9.67 -3.96
C TYR A 117 -23.40 -8.33 -4.68
N ARG A 118 -22.52 -7.49 -4.15
CA ARG A 118 -22.22 -6.16 -4.68
C ARG A 118 -20.72 -6.02 -4.95
N PRO A 119 -20.24 -6.48 -6.12
CA PRO A 119 -18.84 -6.27 -6.47
C PRO A 119 -18.53 -4.78 -6.59
N ASN A 120 -17.31 -4.38 -6.27
CA ASN A 120 -16.96 -2.96 -6.15
C ASN A 120 -17.18 -2.18 -7.46
N TYR A 121 -16.92 -2.78 -8.62
CA TYR A 121 -17.16 -2.13 -9.92
C TYR A 121 -18.65 -1.83 -10.18
N LEU A 122 -19.57 -2.67 -9.68
CA LEU A 122 -21.01 -2.40 -9.79
C LEU A 122 -21.39 -1.26 -8.84
N SER A 123 -20.86 -1.26 -7.62
CA SER A 123 -21.08 -0.19 -6.64
C SER A 123 -20.61 1.16 -7.17
N ASP A 124 -19.38 1.22 -7.70
CA ASP A 124 -18.81 2.42 -8.33
C ASP A 124 -19.69 2.90 -9.50
N PHE A 125 -20.22 1.98 -10.32
CA PHE A 125 -21.10 2.33 -11.44
C PHE A 125 -22.45 2.90 -10.99
N MET A 126 -23.04 2.38 -9.91
CA MET A 126 -24.27 2.94 -9.35
C MET A 126 -24.06 4.37 -8.85
N GLU A 127 -22.90 4.69 -8.26
CA GLU A 127 -22.57 6.08 -7.88
C GLU A 127 -22.43 7.00 -9.09
N VAL A 128 -21.80 6.52 -10.17
CA VAL A 128 -21.73 7.25 -11.44
C VAL A 128 -23.14 7.54 -11.98
N LEU A 129 -24.00 6.52 -12.07
CA LEU A 129 -25.37 6.70 -12.52
C LEU A 129 -26.16 7.67 -11.63
N ALA A 130 -26.01 7.59 -10.32
CA ALA A 130 -26.68 8.52 -9.40
C ALA A 130 -26.28 9.98 -9.69
N ASN A 131 -24.98 10.24 -9.90
CA ASN A 131 -24.48 11.58 -10.23
C ASN A 131 -24.95 12.08 -11.60
N GLU A 132 -25.02 11.20 -12.60
CA GLU A 132 -25.45 11.57 -13.95
C GLU A 132 -26.96 11.82 -14.04
N ILE A 133 -27.77 11.07 -13.29
CA ILE A 133 -29.20 11.33 -13.12
C ILE A 133 -29.43 12.71 -12.50
N LEU A 134 -28.65 13.09 -11.48
CA LEU A 134 -28.75 14.41 -10.86
C LEU A 134 -28.42 15.53 -11.85
N LYS A 135 -27.54 15.26 -12.81
CA LYS A 135 -27.16 16.20 -13.89
C LYS A 135 -28.04 16.09 -15.14
N GLN A 136 -29.04 15.20 -15.14
CA GLN A 136 -29.95 14.94 -16.27
C GLN A 136 -29.20 14.66 -17.59
N LYS A 137 -28.08 13.94 -17.53
CA LYS A 137 -27.34 13.55 -18.73
C LYS A 137 -27.89 12.25 -19.34
N ASP A 138 -27.76 12.13 -20.65
CA ASP A 138 -28.11 10.92 -21.39
C ASP A 138 -27.41 9.68 -20.81
N LEU A 139 -28.21 8.70 -20.40
CA LEU A 139 -27.74 7.47 -19.76
C LEU A 139 -27.37 6.41 -20.80
N SER A 140 -27.87 6.51 -22.03
CA SER A 140 -27.66 5.49 -23.08
C SER A 140 -26.17 5.31 -23.43
N ILE A 141 -25.35 6.34 -23.22
CA ILE A 141 -23.89 6.27 -23.39
C ILE A 141 -23.24 5.22 -22.49
N TYR A 142 -23.86 4.83 -21.37
CA TYR A 142 -23.32 3.87 -20.42
C TYR A 142 -23.64 2.40 -20.74
N ILE A 143 -24.38 2.09 -21.81
CA ILE A 143 -24.78 0.72 -22.17
C ILE A 143 -23.58 -0.24 -22.23
N ASN A 144 -22.50 0.17 -22.89
CA ASN A 144 -21.28 -0.64 -23.00
C ASN A 144 -20.66 -0.94 -21.63
N SER A 145 -20.73 0.01 -20.69
CA SER A 145 -20.23 -0.20 -19.33
C SER A 145 -21.10 -1.22 -18.58
N VAL A 146 -22.42 -1.13 -18.70
CA VAL A 146 -23.36 -2.10 -18.11
C VAL A 146 -23.16 -3.51 -18.68
N GLU A 147 -22.92 -3.61 -19.99
CA GLU A 147 -22.67 -4.89 -20.65
C GLU A 147 -21.36 -5.54 -20.19
N VAL A 148 -20.29 -4.76 -20.03
CA VAL A 148 -19.03 -5.25 -19.45
C VAL A 148 -19.22 -5.72 -18.01
N ILE A 149 -19.99 -4.98 -17.20
CA ILE A 149 -20.35 -5.37 -15.83
C ILE A 149 -21.09 -6.70 -15.84
N LEU A 150 -22.11 -6.85 -16.69
CA LEU A 150 -22.90 -8.08 -16.80
C LEU A 150 -22.03 -9.28 -17.16
N ASN A 151 -21.20 -9.14 -18.21
CA ASN A 151 -20.30 -10.20 -18.67
C ASN A 151 -19.28 -10.61 -17.59
N ASN A 152 -18.78 -9.65 -16.81
CA ASN A 152 -17.88 -9.94 -15.69
C ASN A 152 -18.59 -10.73 -14.59
N ILE A 153 -19.83 -10.38 -14.24
CA ILE A 153 -20.63 -11.08 -13.23
C ILE A 153 -20.96 -12.50 -13.70
N GLU A 154 -21.42 -12.67 -14.94
CA GLU A 154 -21.75 -13.99 -15.52
C GLU A 154 -20.51 -14.91 -15.59
N LYS A 155 -19.34 -14.36 -15.95
CA LYS A 155 -18.08 -15.10 -15.91
C LYS A 155 -17.67 -15.48 -14.49
N ASN A 156 -17.84 -14.59 -13.52
CA ASN A 156 -17.51 -14.90 -12.13
C ASN A 156 -18.47 -15.95 -11.56
N PHE A 157 -19.75 -15.91 -11.93
CA PHE A 157 -20.72 -16.95 -11.61
C PHE A 157 -20.29 -18.31 -12.17
N SER A 158 -19.92 -18.40 -13.46
CA SER A 158 -19.50 -19.67 -14.06
C SER A 158 -18.24 -20.25 -13.42
N LEU A 159 -17.25 -19.40 -13.15
CA LEU A 159 -16.03 -19.80 -12.44
C LEU A 159 -16.31 -20.25 -11.00
N GLU A 160 -17.31 -19.66 -10.33
CA GLU A 160 -17.67 -20.01 -8.96
C GLU A 160 -18.45 -21.32 -8.92
N SER A 161 -19.42 -21.49 -9.82
CA SER A 161 -20.14 -22.74 -10.01
C SER A 161 -19.18 -23.88 -10.31
N GLU A 162 -18.22 -23.68 -11.21
CA GLU A 162 -17.19 -24.69 -11.51
C GLU A 162 -16.32 -25.01 -10.29
N ARG A 163 -15.91 -23.98 -9.53
CA ARG A 163 -15.09 -24.15 -8.32
C ARG A 163 -15.84 -24.97 -7.26
N VAL A 164 -17.12 -24.69 -7.05
CA VAL A 164 -17.98 -25.40 -6.10
C VAL A 164 -18.17 -26.85 -6.54
N LEU A 165 -18.53 -27.07 -7.81
CA LEU A 165 -18.74 -28.42 -8.37
C LEU A 165 -17.47 -29.28 -8.30
N LYS A 166 -16.30 -28.69 -8.58
CA LYS A 166 -15.00 -29.39 -8.55
C LYS A 166 -14.31 -29.34 -7.18
N ASN A 167 -14.96 -28.78 -6.16
CA ASN A 167 -14.42 -28.59 -4.81
C ASN A 167 -13.01 -27.97 -4.78
N GLN A 168 -12.74 -27.02 -5.67
CA GLN A 168 -11.43 -26.39 -5.81
C GLN A 168 -11.17 -25.40 -4.67
N LYS A 169 -10.02 -25.56 -3.98
CA LYS A 169 -9.58 -24.74 -2.84
C LYS A 169 -8.25 -24.03 -3.11
N GLY A 170 -7.86 -23.10 -2.23
CA GLY A 170 -6.56 -22.44 -2.30
C GLY A 170 -6.51 -21.35 -3.37
N MET A 171 -5.76 -21.57 -4.45
CA MET A 171 -5.53 -20.54 -5.48
C MET A 171 -6.83 -20.09 -6.18
N ALA A 172 -7.77 -21.01 -6.37
CA ALA A 172 -9.09 -20.68 -6.90
C ALA A 172 -9.85 -19.72 -5.96
N GLU A 173 -9.85 -19.96 -4.65
CA GLU A 173 -10.49 -19.07 -3.67
C GLU A 173 -9.83 -17.70 -3.62
N ILE A 174 -8.50 -17.62 -3.74
CA ILE A 174 -7.78 -16.34 -3.80
C ILE A 174 -8.21 -15.55 -5.03
N ARG A 175 -8.32 -16.20 -6.20
CA ARG A 175 -8.78 -15.56 -7.44
C ARG A 175 -10.19 -14.99 -7.29
N MET A 176 -11.10 -15.74 -6.68
CA MET A 176 -12.49 -15.29 -6.49
C MET A 176 -12.57 -14.18 -5.44
N THR A 177 -11.83 -14.29 -4.34
CA THR A 177 -11.72 -13.22 -3.34
C THR A 177 -11.29 -11.89 -3.96
N GLU A 178 -10.32 -11.93 -4.89
CA GLU A 178 -9.89 -10.72 -5.63
C GLU A 178 -11.01 -10.15 -6.51
N ALA A 179 -11.77 -11.00 -7.21
CA ALA A 179 -12.88 -10.56 -8.05
C ALA A 179 -14.00 -9.89 -7.25
N TYR A 180 -14.26 -10.34 -6.02
CA TYR A 180 -15.34 -9.84 -5.17
C TYR A 180 -14.99 -8.53 -4.46
N PHE A 181 -13.84 -8.50 -3.79
CA PHE A 181 -13.56 -7.49 -2.76
C PHE A 181 -12.54 -6.43 -3.18
N THR A 182 -11.98 -6.51 -4.40
CA THR A 182 -10.91 -5.59 -4.81
C THR A 182 -11.28 -4.74 -6.03
N ASN A 183 -11.12 -3.42 -5.90
CA ASN A 183 -11.25 -2.47 -7.02
C ASN A 183 -10.13 -2.64 -8.03
N THR A 184 -9.07 -3.37 -7.67
CA THR A 184 -7.92 -3.67 -8.52
C THR A 184 -8.09 -4.99 -9.29
N SER A 185 -9.27 -5.59 -9.29
CA SER A 185 -9.54 -6.79 -10.09
C SER A 185 -9.43 -6.48 -11.59
N TRP A 186 -9.13 -7.48 -12.41
CA TRP A 186 -9.10 -7.27 -13.86
C TRP A 186 -10.48 -6.90 -14.42
N ASP A 187 -11.55 -7.37 -13.77
CA ASP A 187 -12.93 -7.05 -14.11
C ASP A 187 -13.24 -5.56 -13.84
N SER A 188 -12.76 -5.04 -12.71
CA SER A 188 -12.85 -3.61 -12.40
C SER A 188 -12.07 -2.74 -13.39
N ILE A 189 -10.90 -3.18 -13.85
CA ILE A 189 -10.12 -2.49 -14.88
C ILE A 189 -10.86 -2.47 -16.21
N LYS A 190 -11.45 -3.60 -16.64
CA LYS A 190 -12.27 -3.66 -17.86
C LYS A 190 -13.45 -2.70 -17.80
N TYR A 191 -14.14 -2.67 -16.65
CA TYR A 191 -15.21 -1.72 -16.39
C TYR A 191 -14.72 -0.27 -16.53
N ASN A 192 -13.62 0.10 -15.86
CA ASN A 192 -13.08 1.47 -15.92
C ASN A 192 -12.58 1.84 -17.34
N LEU A 193 -12.11 0.88 -18.13
CA LEU A 193 -11.79 1.08 -19.55
C LEU A 193 -13.03 1.34 -20.40
N ALA A 194 -14.10 0.57 -20.18
CA ALA A 194 -15.38 0.78 -20.86
C ALA A 194 -15.96 2.17 -20.53
N LEU A 195 -15.83 2.60 -19.27
CA LEU A 195 -16.22 3.93 -18.82
C LEU A 195 -15.33 5.04 -19.45
N ASN A 196 -14.02 4.81 -19.55
CA ASN A 196 -13.09 5.78 -20.12
C ASN A 196 -13.28 6.00 -21.62
N ASN A 197 -13.76 5.00 -22.38
CA ASN A 197 -14.07 5.21 -23.80
C ASN A 197 -15.07 6.36 -24.03
N LEU A 198 -15.79 6.81 -23.00
CA LEU A 198 -16.73 7.93 -23.06
C LEU A 198 -16.07 9.31 -22.94
N ASP A 199 -14.99 9.45 -22.17
CA ASP A 199 -14.38 10.75 -21.85
C ASP A 199 -12.95 10.91 -22.40
N ASN A 200 -12.23 9.80 -22.66
CA ASN A 200 -10.86 9.71 -23.21
C ASN A 200 -9.84 10.75 -22.69
N SER A 201 -10.12 11.37 -21.55
CA SER A 201 -9.37 12.46 -20.98
C SER A 201 -8.02 11.95 -20.43
N LYS A 202 -7.05 12.84 -20.19
CA LYS A 202 -5.77 12.42 -19.58
C LYS A 202 -5.99 11.89 -18.15
N SER A 203 -6.95 12.48 -17.43
CA SER A 203 -7.35 12.13 -16.06
C SER A 203 -7.82 10.68 -15.94
N SER A 204 -8.71 10.26 -16.84
CA SER A 204 -9.27 8.91 -16.86
C SER A 204 -8.23 7.85 -17.23
N ARG A 205 -7.22 8.19 -18.05
CA ARG A 205 -6.08 7.31 -18.33
C ARG A 205 -5.22 7.08 -17.08
N TRP A 206 -4.99 8.11 -16.27
CA TRP A 206 -4.26 7.98 -15.00
C TRP A 206 -5.01 7.13 -13.99
N LYS A 207 -6.33 7.28 -13.89
CA LYS A 207 -7.19 6.42 -13.06
C LYS A 207 -7.11 4.95 -13.44
N ILE A 208 -7.08 4.62 -14.75
CA ILE A 208 -6.87 3.23 -15.18
C ILE A 208 -5.43 2.78 -14.86
N SER A 209 -4.46 3.67 -15.01
CA SER A 209 -3.05 3.35 -14.79
C SER A 209 -2.76 3.07 -13.32
N SER A 210 -3.40 3.81 -12.40
CA SER A 210 -3.27 3.57 -10.96
C SER A 210 -3.84 2.21 -10.55
N LEU A 211 -4.90 1.73 -11.22
CA LEU A 211 -5.41 0.37 -11.01
C LEU A 211 -4.40 -0.71 -11.44
N TYR A 212 -3.64 -0.50 -12.53
CA TYR A 212 -2.53 -1.38 -12.89
C TYR A 212 -1.44 -1.32 -11.81
N ILE A 213 -1.00 -0.12 -11.44
CA ILE A 213 0.03 0.12 -10.43
C ILE A 213 -0.32 -0.57 -9.11
N ALA A 214 -1.57 -0.48 -8.66
CA ALA A 214 -2.03 -1.07 -7.42
C ALA A 214 -1.97 -2.61 -7.42
N LYS A 215 -1.91 -3.28 -8.59
CA LYS A 215 -1.65 -4.73 -8.69
C LYS A 215 -0.19 -5.09 -8.41
N PHE A 216 0.75 -4.15 -8.43
CA PHE A 216 2.17 -4.42 -8.16
C PHE A 216 2.40 -5.05 -6.78
N LYS A 217 1.56 -4.73 -5.78
CA LYS A 217 1.59 -5.37 -4.46
C LYS A 217 1.55 -6.90 -4.52
N ASN A 218 0.83 -7.45 -5.50
CA ASN A 218 0.72 -8.90 -5.70
C ASN A 218 2.04 -9.48 -6.18
N SER A 219 2.71 -8.79 -7.11
CA SER A 219 4.04 -9.18 -7.56
C SER A 219 5.07 -9.03 -6.44
N LEU A 220 5.02 -7.95 -5.67
CA LEU A 220 5.92 -7.73 -4.54
C LEU A 220 5.79 -8.85 -3.49
N PHE A 221 4.57 -9.32 -3.20
CA PHE A 221 4.34 -10.47 -2.32
C PHE A 221 4.93 -11.77 -2.90
N MET A 222 4.70 -12.06 -4.19
CA MET A 222 5.27 -13.27 -4.82
C MET A 222 6.79 -13.22 -4.85
N SER A 223 7.37 -12.07 -5.16
CA SER A 223 8.81 -11.85 -5.12
C SER A 223 9.37 -11.99 -3.72
N PHE A 224 8.66 -11.52 -2.68
CA PHE A 224 9.07 -11.74 -1.30
C PHE A 224 9.20 -13.22 -0.98
N LEU A 225 8.24 -14.05 -1.38
CA LEU A 225 8.31 -15.50 -1.19
C LEU A 225 9.47 -16.14 -1.97
N ILE A 226 9.62 -15.78 -3.25
CA ILE A 226 10.69 -16.31 -4.12
C ILE A 226 12.07 -15.92 -3.58
N THR A 227 12.29 -14.63 -3.34
CA THR A 227 13.56 -14.10 -2.84
C THR A 227 13.88 -14.67 -1.46
N SER A 228 12.91 -14.77 -0.54
CA SER A 228 13.16 -15.39 0.77
C SER A 228 13.55 -16.85 0.64
N THR A 229 12.92 -17.60 -0.26
CA THR A 229 13.28 -19.00 -0.52
C THR A 229 14.70 -19.11 -1.06
N ILE A 230 15.07 -18.27 -2.03
CA ILE A 230 16.44 -18.23 -2.58
C ILE A 230 17.45 -17.89 -1.48
N PHE A 231 17.15 -16.90 -0.64
CA PHE A 231 18.07 -16.45 0.41
C PHE A 231 18.20 -17.42 1.59
N ILE A 232 17.24 -18.31 1.80
CA ILE A 232 17.43 -19.45 2.71
C ILE A 232 18.56 -20.34 2.19
N PHE A 233 18.56 -20.69 0.89
CA PHE A 233 19.63 -21.49 0.29
C PHE A 233 20.97 -20.75 0.26
N VAL A 234 20.97 -19.45 -0.03
CA VAL A 234 22.18 -18.61 0.04
C VAL A 234 22.73 -18.59 1.47
N GLY A 235 21.87 -18.41 2.48
CA GLY A 235 22.25 -18.42 3.89
C GLY A 235 22.85 -19.75 4.32
N LEU A 236 22.27 -20.88 3.89
CA LEU A 236 22.85 -22.21 4.11
C LEU A 236 24.23 -22.35 3.45
N GLY A 237 24.38 -21.88 2.21
CA GLY A 237 25.67 -21.86 1.52
C GLY A 237 26.72 -21.01 2.23
N MET A 238 26.34 -19.83 2.72
CA MET A 238 27.22 -18.95 3.50
C MET A 238 27.65 -19.61 4.81
N TYR A 239 26.73 -20.27 5.52
CA TYR A 239 27.02 -20.99 6.74
C TYR A 239 28.03 -22.12 6.51
N LEU A 240 27.82 -22.94 5.48
CA LEU A 240 28.74 -24.04 5.12
C LEU A 240 30.13 -23.53 4.73
N ASN A 241 30.21 -22.39 4.05
CA ASN A 241 31.46 -21.75 3.63
C ASN A 241 32.07 -20.81 4.68
N LYS A 242 31.50 -20.74 5.90
CA LYS A 242 31.93 -19.84 6.97
C LYS A 242 32.06 -18.37 6.55
N THR A 243 31.21 -17.92 5.61
CA THR A 243 31.18 -16.54 5.14
C THR A 243 30.34 -15.68 6.07
N ALA A 244 30.88 -14.55 6.53
CA ALA A 244 30.16 -13.63 7.40
C ALA A 244 28.98 -12.97 6.66
N PHE A 245 27.86 -12.80 7.37
CA PHE A 245 26.74 -12.03 6.88
C PHE A 245 27.05 -10.53 6.96
N ASN A 246 26.88 -9.81 5.84
CA ASN A 246 27.19 -8.39 5.73
C ASN A 246 26.00 -7.64 5.08
N ASN A 247 25.94 -6.32 5.25
CA ASN A 247 24.97 -5.40 4.64
C ASN A 247 24.83 -5.62 3.13
N TYR A 248 25.90 -5.99 2.41
CA TYR A 248 25.83 -6.34 0.99
C TYR A 248 24.86 -7.51 0.68
N ALA A 249 24.73 -8.49 1.58
CA ALA A 249 23.76 -9.57 1.43
C ALA A 249 22.32 -9.05 1.56
N LEU A 250 22.07 -8.09 2.46
CA LEU A 250 20.77 -7.42 2.58
C LEU A 250 20.45 -6.55 1.36
N VAL A 251 21.46 -5.87 0.80
CA VAL A 251 21.32 -5.12 -0.46
C VAL A 251 20.96 -6.05 -1.60
N ALA A 252 21.66 -7.19 -1.73
CA ALA A 252 21.36 -8.19 -2.74
C ALA A 252 19.93 -8.76 -2.58
N TYR A 253 19.47 -8.95 -1.33
CA TYR A 253 18.10 -9.38 -1.05
C TYR A 253 17.08 -8.35 -1.55
N LEU A 254 17.26 -7.06 -1.24
CA LEU A 254 16.33 -6.01 -1.65
C LEU A 254 16.38 -5.73 -3.15
N ALA A 255 17.57 -5.73 -3.75
CA ALA A 255 17.73 -5.56 -5.19
C ALA A 255 17.08 -6.71 -5.96
N SER A 256 17.28 -7.96 -5.53
CA SER A 256 16.63 -9.11 -6.13
C SER A 256 15.12 -9.09 -5.93
N LEU A 257 14.62 -8.66 -4.76
CA LEU A 257 13.20 -8.43 -4.52
C LEU A 257 12.59 -7.45 -5.53
N LEU A 258 13.26 -6.31 -5.78
CA LEU A 258 12.83 -5.33 -6.77
C LEU A 258 12.81 -5.92 -8.18
N ILE A 259 13.93 -6.51 -8.63
CA ILE A 259 14.07 -7.04 -9.99
C ILE A 259 13.04 -8.15 -10.26
N ILE A 260 12.92 -9.13 -9.35
CA ILE A 260 11.96 -10.23 -9.50
C ILE A 260 10.54 -9.67 -9.51
N SER A 261 10.22 -8.65 -8.71
CA SER A 261 8.88 -8.04 -8.67
C SER A 261 8.54 -7.31 -9.96
N MET A 262 9.50 -6.58 -10.54
CA MET A 262 9.34 -5.94 -11.83
C MET A 262 9.14 -6.96 -12.94
N ILE A 263 9.95 -8.02 -12.99
CA ILE A 263 9.84 -9.08 -14.00
C ILE A 263 8.47 -9.77 -13.88
N HIS A 264 8.11 -10.24 -12.69
CA HIS A 264 6.83 -10.91 -12.45
C HIS A 264 5.63 -10.02 -12.79
N TYR A 265 5.69 -8.73 -12.42
CA TYR A 265 4.64 -7.76 -12.74
C TYR A 265 4.50 -7.54 -14.26
N ASN A 266 5.60 -7.34 -14.98
CA ASN A 266 5.59 -7.16 -16.43
C ASN A 266 5.02 -8.39 -17.15
N ILE A 267 5.44 -9.59 -16.76
CA ILE A 267 4.90 -10.85 -17.30
C ILE A 267 3.39 -10.92 -17.05
N THR A 268 2.95 -10.63 -15.83
CA THR A 268 1.53 -10.67 -15.44
C THR A 268 0.68 -9.68 -16.23
N ILE A 269 1.16 -8.44 -16.38
CA ILE A 269 0.51 -7.37 -17.14
C ILE A 269 0.41 -7.76 -18.62
N PHE A 270 1.50 -8.26 -19.21
CA PHE A 270 1.55 -8.65 -20.62
C PHE A 270 0.61 -9.81 -20.94
N ILE A 271 0.65 -10.90 -20.15
CA ILE A 271 -0.24 -12.05 -20.32
C ILE A 271 -1.70 -11.63 -20.16
N SER A 272 -2.00 -10.81 -19.15
CA SER A 272 -3.38 -10.38 -18.88
C SER A 272 -3.90 -9.43 -19.96
N SER A 273 -3.07 -8.52 -20.45
CA SER A 273 -3.42 -7.63 -21.56
C SER A 273 -3.78 -8.42 -22.82
N LYS A 274 -2.97 -9.42 -23.18
CA LYS A 274 -3.25 -10.30 -24.34
C LYS A 274 -4.53 -11.13 -24.13
N LYS A 275 -4.70 -11.75 -22.97
CA LYS A 275 -5.86 -12.61 -22.66
C LYS A 275 -7.18 -11.81 -22.58
N MET A 276 -7.11 -10.56 -22.18
CA MET A 276 -8.28 -9.75 -21.86
C MET A 276 -8.53 -8.60 -22.84
N ASN A 277 -7.68 -8.45 -23.86
CA ASN A 277 -7.68 -7.36 -24.84
C ASN A 277 -7.68 -5.96 -24.19
N ILE A 278 -6.79 -5.77 -23.21
CA ILE A 278 -6.72 -4.56 -22.40
C ILE A 278 -5.55 -3.67 -22.87
N LYS A 279 -5.82 -2.38 -23.11
CA LYS A 279 -4.80 -1.38 -23.45
C LYS A 279 -3.97 -0.98 -22.23
N ILE A 280 -2.64 -1.07 -22.35
CA ILE A 280 -1.68 -0.68 -21.32
C ILE A 280 -1.09 0.70 -21.65
N TYR A 281 -0.99 1.57 -20.63
CA TYR A 281 -0.33 2.87 -20.75
C TYR A 281 1.12 2.78 -20.25
N TRP A 282 2.04 2.32 -21.10
CA TRP A 282 3.44 2.07 -20.74
C TRP A 282 4.19 3.31 -20.20
N SER A 283 3.90 4.51 -20.71
CA SER A 283 4.50 5.74 -20.21
C SER A 283 4.18 6.01 -18.74
N HIS A 284 2.95 5.74 -18.31
CA HIS A 284 2.55 5.88 -16.90
C HIS A 284 3.20 4.79 -16.02
N LEU A 285 3.35 3.58 -16.55
CA LEU A 285 4.08 2.51 -15.85
C LEU A 285 5.57 2.84 -15.68
N MET A 286 6.19 3.51 -16.65
CA MET A 286 7.57 3.99 -16.52
C MET A 286 7.73 5.00 -15.37
N VAL A 287 6.80 5.95 -15.24
CA VAL A 287 6.79 6.86 -14.07
C VAL A 287 6.73 6.05 -12.78
N TYR A 288 5.87 5.03 -12.70
CA TYR A 288 5.80 4.14 -11.55
C TYR A 288 7.10 3.35 -11.31
N TYR A 289 7.79 2.90 -12.34
CA TYR A 289 9.06 2.17 -12.18
C TYR A 289 10.19 3.05 -11.64
N VAL A 290 10.24 4.32 -12.04
CA VAL A 290 11.17 5.30 -11.47
C VAL A 290 10.86 5.49 -9.98
N VAL A 291 9.58 5.71 -9.66
CA VAL A 291 9.05 5.87 -8.30
C VAL A 291 9.42 4.69 -7.40
N ILE A 292 9.09 3.45 -7.79
CA ILE A 292 9.34 2.27 -6.95
C ILE A 292 10.84 1.96 -6.85
N SER A 293 11.63 2.26 -7.90
CA SER A 293 13.09 2.15 -7.83
C SER A 293 13.67 3.15 -6.84
N LEU A 294 13.16 4.39 -6.78
CA LEU A 294 13.57 5.38 -5.79
C LEU A 294 13.23 4.96 -4.36
N ILE A 295 12.07 4.31 -4.14
CA ILE A 295 11.70 3.71 -2.85
C ILE A 295 12.77 2.68 -2.42
N PHE A 296 13.07 1.73 -3.31
CA PHE A 296 14.04 0.68 -3.01
C PHE A 296 15.46 1.22 -2.86
N ALA A 297 15.86 2.19 -3.68
CA ALA A 297 17.14 2.88 -3.55
C ALA A 297 17.25 3.59 -2.21
N ASN A 298 16.21 4.29 -1.75
CA ASN A 298 16.18 4.91 -0.42
C ASN A 298 16.37 3.87 0.69
N ILE A 299 15.66 2.74 0.63
CA ILE A 299 15.81 1.66 1.63
C ILE A 299 17.24 1.08 1.58
N ILE A 300 17.76 0.79 0.39
CA ILE A 300 19.11 0.24 0.18
C ILE A 300 20.19 1.19 0.70
N LEU A 301 20.13 2.48 0.36
CA LEU A 301 21.08 3.49 0.84
C LEU A 301 21.11 3.50 2.37
N ASN A 302 19.95 3.52 3.02
CA ASN A 302 19.88 3.50 4.47
C ASN A 302 20.36 2.20 5.13
N ILE A 303 20.37 1.07 4.40
CA ILE A 303 20.93 -0.20 4.90
C ILE A 303 22.44 -0.29 4.66
N ILE A 304 22.94 0.22 3.53
CA ILE A 304 24.39 0.29 3.27
C ILE A 304 25.06 1.20 4.29
N PHE A 305 24.44 2.36 4.52
CA PHE A 305 24.90 3.36 5.47
C PHE A 305 24.37 3.15 6.88
N PHE A 306 23.88 1.96 7.19
CA PHE A 306 23.62 1.58 8.57
C PHE A 306 24.97 1.69 9.29
N PRO A 307 25.14 2.61 10.27
CA PRO A 307 26.38 2.67 11.03
C PRO A 307 26.64 1.26 11.57
N SER A 308 27.84 0.74 11.32
CA SER A 308 28.21 -0.58 11.80
C SER A 308 28.01 -0.57 13.31
N VAL A 309 27.13 -1.44 13.78
CA VAL A 309 26.77 -1.55 15.21
C VAL A 309 27.95 -2.06 16.05
N GLY A 310 29.16 -2.18 15.48
CA GLY A 310 30.28 -2.89 16.08
C GLY A 310 31.47 -2.06 16.55
N ASN A 311 31.76 -0.88 15.99
CA ASN A 311 33.05 -0.22 16.28
C ASN A 311 32.87 1.26 16.62
N ILE A 312 32.33 1.54 17.80
CA ILE A 312 32.77 2.73 18.55
C ILE A 312 34.01 2.28 19.33
N GLU A 313 35.14 2.19 18.62
CA GLU A 313 36.43 2.05 19.29
C GLU A 313 36.65 3.30 20.14
N VAL A 314 36.66 3.08 21.46
CA VAL A 314 37.54 3.74 22.43
C VAL A 314 37.63 5.25 22.28
N LEU A 315 36.65 5.98 22.83
CA LEU A 315 36.88 7.33 23.37
C LEU A 315 35.78 7.62 24.40
N ASN A 316 36.14 7.48 25.67
CA ASN A 316 35.56 8.02 26.91
C ASN A 316 34.04 8.17 27.00
N GLU A 317 33.44 7.43 27.94
CA GLU A 317 32.02 7.47 28.34
C GLU A 317 31.04 7.34 27.17
N VAL A 318 30.72 6.09 26.81
CA VAL A 318 29.60 5.81 25.91
C VAL A 318 28.32 6.30 26.59
N ALA A 319 27.89 7.50 26.24
CA ALA A 319 26.68 8.06 26.79
C ALA A 319 25.49 7.10 26.53
N TRP A 320 24.59 6.97 27.51
CA TRP A 320 23.47 6.02 27.53
C TRP A 320 22.58 6.05 26.26
N TYR A 321 22.61 7.14 25.49
CA TYR A 321 21.88 7.30 24.22
C TYR A 321 22.54 6.57 23.02
N ASN A 322 23.75 6.03 23.17
CA ASN A 322 24.50 5.32 22.13
C ASN A 322 24.35 3.79 22.18
N SER A 323 23.33 3.26 22.89
CA SER A 323 23.10 1.81 22.91
C SER A 323 22.79 1.25 21.51
N GLU A 324 23.36 0.09 21.19
CA GLU A 324 23.22 -0.59 19.90
C GLU A 324 21.75 -0.78 19.48
N LEU A 325 20.89 -1.13 20.45
CA LEU A 325 19.46 -1.31 20.25
C LEU A 325 18.76 0.00 19.87
N LEU A 326 19.13 1.11 20.51
CA LEU A 326 18.52 2.41 20.27
C LEU A 326 18.95 2.98 18.91
N ASN A 327 20.22 2.79 18.54
CA ASN A 327 20.72 3.10 17.21
C ASN A 327 20.04 2.26 16.11
N PHE A 328 19.83 0.97 16.36
CA PHE A 328 19.07 0.10 15.46
C PHE A 328 17.63 0.56 15.27
N LEU A 329 16.91 0.84 16.36
CA LEU A 329 15.52 1.28 16.34
C LEU A 329 15.38 2.65 15.65
N LYS A 330 16.28 3.58 15.97
CA LYS A 330 16.40 4.91 15.38
C LYS A 330 16.50 4.81 13.84
N ASN A 331 17.42 3.99 13.34
CA ASN A 331 17.62 3.77 11.91
C ASN A 331 16.43 3.11 11.21
N ILE A 332 15.80 2.10 11.84
CA ILE A 332 14.58 1.49 11.31
C ILE A 332 13.47 2.53 11.16
N LEU A 333 13.27 3.37 12.19
CA LEU A 333 12.25 4.41 12.16
C LEU A 333 12.50 5.43 11.06
N TYR A 334 13.75 5.84 10.86
CA TYR A 334 14.11 6.72 9.76
C TYR A 334 13.83 6.09 8.40
N ILE A 335 14.18 4.82 8.19
CA ILE A 335 13.82 4.08 6.97
C ILE A 335 12.31 4.10 6.75
N VAL A 336 11.53 3.81 7.80
CA VAL A 336 10.07 3.83 7.72
C VAL A 336 9.55 5.22 7.39
N PHE A 337 9.96 6.27 8.10
CA PHE A 337 9.48 7.63 7.88
C PHE A 337 9.87 8.20 6.52
N SER A 338 11.12 8.03 6.09
CA SER A 338 11.59 8.52 4.79
C SER A 338 10.91 7.78 3.63
N THR A 339 10.76 6.46 3.74
CA THR A 339 10.07 5.65 2.72
C THR A 339 8.58 5.97 2.64
N MET A 340 7.94 6.19 3.79
CA MET A 340 6.54 6.61 3.84
C MET A 340 6.35 8.02 3.29
N LEU A 341 7.31 8.93 3.50
CA LEU A 341 7.26 10.29 2.98
C LEU A 341 7.31 10.27 1.46
N LEU A 342 8.22 9.49 0.90
CA LEU A 342 8.32 9.30 -0.54
C LEU A 342 7.06 8.62 -1.12
N THR A 343 6.49 7.64 -0.42
CA THR A 343 5.19 7.04 -0.80
C THR A 343 4.06 8.07 -0.74
N TYR A 344 4.06 8.98 0.23
CA TYR A 344 3.08 10.05 0.36
C TYR A 344 3.18 11.06 -0.78
N VAL A 345 4.40 11.48 -1.15
CA VAL A 345 4.68 12.31 -2.35
C VAL A 345 4.07 11.68 -3.59
N PHE A 346 4.27 10.38 -3.78
CA PHE A 346 3.74 9.67 -4.95
C PHE A 346 2.22 9.49 -4.91
N GLY A 347 1.64 9.24 -3.73
CA GLY A 347 0.20 9.23 -3.55
C GLY A 347 -0.43 10.57 -3.92
N GLY A 348 0.16 11.68 -3.46
CA GLY A 348 -0.28 13.03 -3.81
C GLY A 348 -0.13 13.34 -5.29
N LEU A 349 0.97 12.93 -5.92
CA LEU A 349 1.15 13.07 -7.37
C LEU A 349 0.08 12.31 -8.17
N LEU A 350 -0.20 11.06 -7.80
CA LEU A 350 -1.23 10.25 -8.45
C LEU A 350 -2.61 10.88 -8.28
N GLU A 351 -2.95 11.39 -7.10
CA GLU A 351 -4.25 12.03 -6.84
C GLU A 351 -4.45 13.31 -7.68
N LEU A 352 -3.39 14.10 -7.86
CA LEU A 352 -3.41 15.29 -8.74
C LEU A 352 -3.61 14.89 -10.21
N LEU A 353 -2.92 13.83 -10.65
CA LEU A 353 -3.02 13.29 -12.01
C LEU A 353 -4.40 12.66 -12.31
N GLU A 354 -4.96 11.91 -11.35
CA GLU A 354 -6.25 11.22 -11.47
C GLU A 354 -7.44 12.17 -11.53
N ASN A 355 -7.39 13.28 -10.78
CA ASN A 355 -8.49 14.23 -10.68
C ASN A 355 -8.31 15.47 -11.56
N ASN A 356 -7.21 15.55 -12.32
CA ASN A 356 -6.81 16.74 -13.08
C ASN A 356 -6.87 18.04 -12.26
N LYS A 357 -6.58 17.94 -10.95
CA LYS A 357 -6.67 19.04 -9.98
C LYS A 357 -5.35 19.81 -9.86
N PHE A 358 -4.66 20.03 -10.98
CA PHE A 358 -3.41 20.79 -11.05
C PHE A 358 -3.66 22.29 -10.84
N ASN A 359 -3.99 22.66 -9.61
CA ASN A 359 -3.95 24.03 -9.14
C ASN A 359 -2.65 24.23 -8.35
N PHE A 360 -2.00 25.38 -8.49
CA PHE A 360 -0.72 25.68 -7.82
C PHE A 360 -0.75 25.35 -6.32
N LYS A 361 -1.83 25.72 -5.63
CA LYS A 361 -2.05 25.39 -4.22
C LYS A 361 -2.08 23.88 -3.95
N ASN A 362 -2.88 23.12 -4.71
CA ASN A 362 -3.00 21.67 -4.54
C ASN A 362 -1.68 20.95 -4.87
N SER A 363 -0.96 21.40 -5.90
CA SER A 363 0.35 20.87 -6.28
C SER A 363 1.40 21.11 -5.19
N ILE A 364 1.37 22.29 -4.56
CA ILE A 364 2.25 22.63 -3.45
C ILE A 364 1.98 21.73 -2.25
N GLU A 365 0.72 21.64 -1.83
CA GLU A 365 0.31 20.92 -0.63
C GLU A 365 0.50 19.40 -0.76
N ALA A 366 0.09 18.82 -1.90
CA ALA A 366 0.08 17.37 -2.08
C ALA A 366 1.42 16.79 -2.59
N PHE A 367 2.27 17.59 -3.24
CA PHE A 367 3.49 17.08 -3.89
C PHE A 367 4.76 17.87 -3.54
N ILE A 368 4.79 19.19 -3.76
CA ILE A 368 6.04 19.96 -3.68
C ILE A 368 6.58 20.04 -2.25
N ILE A 369 5.75 20.35 -1.25
CA ILE A 369 6.19 20.42 0.16
C ILE A 369 6.68 19.05 0.67
N PRO A 370 5.92 17.95 0.50
CA PRO A 370 6.42 16.63 0.90
C PRO A 370 7.72 16.23 0.19
N LEU A 371 7.88 16.59 -1.09
CA LEU A 371 9.08 16.28 -1.86
C LEU A 371 10.29 17.10 -1.41
N SER A 372 10.11 18.39 -1.12
CA SER A 372 11.20 19.24 -0.63
C SER A 372 11.69 18.79 0.73
N ILE A 373 10.77 18.38 1.63
CA ILE A 373 11.12 17.79 2.92
C ILE A 373 11.86 16.48 2.72
N PHE A 374 11.43 15.64 1.77
CA PHE A 374 12.16 14.40 1.46
C PHE A 374 13.59 14.68 0.99
N ILE A 375 13.77 15.59 0.02
CA ILE A 375 15.10 15.95 -0.50
C ILE A 375 15.99 16.51 0.62
N LEU A 376 15.44 17.38 1.48
CA LEU A 376 16.15 17.96 2.61
C LEU A 376 16.59 16.87 3.60
N THR A 377 15.68 15.98 4.00
CA THR A 377 15.97 14.87 4.93
C THR A 377 17.01 13.90 4.35
N LEU A 378 16.92 13.60 3.05
CA LEU A 378 17.90 12.77 2.34
C LEU A 378 19.27 13.43 2.27
N ALA A 379 19.34 14.73 1.97
CA ALA A 379 20.60 15.49 1.95
C ALA A 379 21.25 15.53 3.34
N ILE A 380 20.47 15.81 4.40
CA ILE A 380 20.96 15.79 5.78
C ILE A 380 21.47 14.38 6.14
N ASN A 381 20.77 13.32 5.71
CA ASN A 381 21.21 11.95 5.95
C ASN A 381 22.55 11.64 5.27
N ILE A 382 22.71 12.03 4.00
CA ILE A 382 23.98 11.88 3.26
C ILE A 382 25.12 12.62 3.96
N VAL A 383 24.89 13.86 4.41
CA VAL A 383 25.91 14.64 5.13
C VAL A 383 26.21 14.04 6.51
N SER A 384 25.21 13.51 7.21
CA SER A 384 25.38 12.89 8.53
C SER A 384 26.30 11.66 8.47
N ILE A 385 26.32 10.93 7.36
CA ILE A 385 27.21 9.79 7.14
C ILE A 385 28.69 10.24 7.10
N HIS A 386 28.98 11.43 6.57
CA HIS A 386 30.34 11.94 6.44
C HIS A 386 30.89 12.64 7.68
N THR A 387 30.02 13.10 8.58
CA THR A 387 30.40 14.02 9.67
C THR A 387 30.54 13.36 11.04
N LEU A 388 30.29 12.03 11.15
CA LEU A 388 30.42 11.22 12.39
C LEU A 388 29.68 11.76 13.64
N GLY A 389 28.84 12.80 13.48
CA GLY A 389 28.15 13.47 14.59
C GLY A 389 26.64 13.18 14.61
N ASP A 390 26.12 12.80 15.78
CA ASP A 390 24.70 12.47 15.99
C ASP A 390 23.72 13.66 15.80
N THR A 391 24.23 14.89 15.83
CA THR A 391 23.42 16.12 15.80
C THR A 391 22.59 16.26 14.53
N LEU A 392 23.19 15.99 13.37
CA LEU A 392 22.49 16.04 12.08
C LEU A 392 21.39 14.98 11.98
N TYR A 393 21.60 13.83 12.61
CA TYR A 393 20.58 12.80 12.67
C TYR A 393 19.36 13.27 13.48
N PHE A 394 19.58 13.85 14.66
CA PHE A 394 18.49 14.38 15.49
C PHE A 394 17.70 15.48 14.78
N ILE A 395 18.38 16.36 14.06
CA ILE A 395 17.74 17.38 13.21
C ILE A 395 16.86 16.72 12.15
N ASN A 396 17.39 15.69 11.47
CA ASN A 396 16.66 14.95 10.45
C ASN A 396 15.39 14.28 11.00
N PHE A 397 15.52 13.60 12.15
CA PHE A 397 14.42 12.94 12.82
C PHE A 397 13.36 13.93 13.33
N ALA A 398 13.79 15.09 13.84
CA ALA A 398 12.89 16.16 14.27
C ALA A 398 12.06 16.71 13.11
N ILE A 399 12.70 16.98 11.97
CA ILE A 399 12.01 17.46 10.75
C ILE A 399 10.94 16.46 10.30
N LEU A 400 11.27 15.17 10.24
CA LEU A 400 10.31 14.12 9.88
C LEU A 400 9.17 14.03 10.88
N THR A 401 9.45 14.09 12.18
CA THR A 401 8.43 14.04 13.23
C THR A 401 7.47 15.23 13.14
N VAL A 402 8.00 16.45 12.99
CA VAL A 402 7.19 17.67 12.86
C VAL A 402 6.30 17.58 11.64
N PHE A 403 6.85 17.15 10.49
CA PHE A 403 6.08 16.96 9.27
C PHE A 403 4.93 15.95 9.45
N TRP A 404 5.20 14.76 9.99
CA TRP A 404 4.18 13.74 10.18
C TRP A 404 3.13 14.15 11.19
N THR A 405 3.53 14.86 12.26
CA THR A 405 2.61 15.42 13.26
C THR A 405 1.71 16.47 12.63
N PHE A 406 2.28 17.38 11.84
CA PHE A 406 1.53 18.38 11.10
C PHE A 406 0.52 17.71 10.15
N ILE A 407 0.92 16.74 9.35
CA ILE A 407 0.01 15.99 8.47
C ILE A 407 -1.06 15.24 9.27
N GLY A 408 -0.70 14.63 10.40
CA GLY A 408 -1.64 13.91 11.26
C GLY A 408 -2.74 14.81 11.82
N ILE A 409 -2.35 15.99 12.31
CA ILE A 409 -3.27 17.02 12.80
C ILE A 409 -4.08 17.58 11.63
N TRP A 410 -3.42 17.99 10.55
CA TRP A 410 -4.06 18.57 9.37
C TRP A 410 -5.13 17.66 8.78
N ASN A 411 -4.84 16.37 8.61
CA ASN A 411 -5.79 15.38 8.10
C ASN A 411 -6.99 15.14 9.03
N LYS A 412 -6.85 15.40 10.33
CA LYS A 412 -7.91 15.28 11.32
C LYS A 412 -8.82 16.51 11.34
N PHE A 413 -8.26 17.70 11.13
CA PHE A 413 -9.00 18.96 11.26
C PHE A 413 -9.49 19.56 9.93
N PHE A 414 -8.76 19.38 8.82
CA PHE A 414 -8.99 20.13 7.58
C PHE A 414 -9.36 19.28 6.36
N ALA A 415 -9.13 17.96 6.39
CA ALA A 415 -9.55 17.07 5.30
C ALA A 415 -11.03 16.69 5.43
N LYS A 416 -11.93 17.62 5.13
CA LYS A 416 -13.33 17.33 4.77
C LYS A 416 -13.52 17.48 3.27
#